data_AF-A0A924RYK2-F1
#
_entry.id   AF-A0A924RYK2-F1
#
_cell.length_a   1.000
_cell.length_b   1.000
_cell.length_c   1.000
_cell.angle_alpha   90.00
_cell.angle_beta   90.00
_cell.angle_gamma   90.00
#
_symmetry.space_group_name_H-M   'P 1'
#
loop_
_entity.id
_entity.type
_entity.pdbx_description
1 polymer ?
#
loop_
_entity_poly.entity_id
_entity_poly.type
_entity_poly.pdbx_seq_one_letter_code
_entity_poly.pdbx_strand_id
1 'polypeptide(L)' 'MATQFQYIIIGAGCAGLQLAKALLQLPVELVNSILLIDANPQHEEKSWCFWYEADHPNRALVKKEWSHIEFITDG' A
#
# COMPACT_ATOMS: atom_id res chain seq x y z
N MET A 1 22.51 22.36 -5.66
CA MET A 1 22.30 21.30 -6.68
C MET A 1 20.92 20.72 -6.46
N ALA A 2 20.14 20.48 -7.52
CA ALA A 2 18.82 19.88 -7.38
C ALA A 2 18.95 18.37 -7.13
N THR A 3 18.25 17.85 -6.13
CA THR A 3 18.18 16.41 -5.87
C THR A 3 17.27 15.77 -6.91
N GLN A 4 17.78 14.77 -7.64
CA GLN A 4 17.00 14.03 -8.64
C GLN A 4 16.60 12.68 -8.06
N PHE A 5 15.35 12.28 -8.31
CA PHE A 5 14.81 10.98 -7.93
C PHE A 5 14.26 10.30 -9.18
N GLN A 6 14.41 8.98 -9.29
CA GLN A 6 13.82 8.23 -10.40
C GLN A 6 12.30 8.17 -10.32
N TYR A 7 11.76 8.03 -9.11
CA TYR A 7 10.32 8.03 -8.86
C TYR A 7 9.97 9.06 -7.79
N ILE A 8 8.87 9.76 -8.01
CA ILE A 8 8.23 10.62 -7.01
C ILE A 8 6.82 10.08 -6.78
N ILE A 9 6.54 9.70 -5.55
CA ILE A 9 5.22 9.23 -5.10
C ILE A 9 4.64 10.32 -4.21
N ILE A 10 3.47 10.82 -4.60
CA ILE A 10 2.72 11.82 -3.83
C ILE A 10 1.54 11.12 -3.16
N GLY A 11 1.55 11.07 -1.83
CA GLY A 11 0.63 10.34 -0.97
C GLY A 11 1.25 9.03 -0.44
N ALA A 12 1.49 8.97 0.85
CA ALA A 12 1.92 7.81 1.64
C ALA A 12 0.74 7.06 2.28
N GLY A 13 -0.42 7.03 1.60
CA GLY A 13 -1.51 6.10 1.92
C GLY A 13 -1.22 4.67 1.48
N CYS A 14 -2.22 3.77 1.54
CA CYS A 14 -2.05 2.37 1.16
C CYS A 14 -1.47 2.20 -0.25
N ALA A 15 -2.04 2.90 -1.25
CA ALA A 15 -1.58 2.79 -2.63
C ALA A 15 -0.13 3.22 -2.82
N GLY A 16 0.25 4.38 -2.27
CA GLY A 16 1.62 4.90 -2.40
C GLY A 16 2.65 4.05 -1.68
N LEU A 17 2.33 3.56 -0.46
CA LEU A 17 3.21 2.66 0.28
C LEU A 17 3.33 1.28 -0.38
N GLN A 18 2.24 0.73 -0.93
CA GLN A 18 2.31 -0.54 -1.66
C GLN A 18 3.09 -0.41 -2.97
N LEU A 19 2.95 0.71 -3.68
CA LEU A 19 3.78 1.02 -4.85
C LEU A 19 5.27 1.14 -4.46
N ALA A 20 5.58 1.90 -3.42
CA ALA A 20 6.95 2.02 -2.91
C ALA A 20 7.53 0.66 -2.53
N LYS A 21 6.76 -0.18 -1.81
CA LYS A 21 7.14 -1.55 -1.46
C LYS A 21 7.45 -2.40 -2.70
N ALA A 22 6.60 -2.35 -3.72
CA ALA A 22 6.81 -3.10 -4.96
C ALA A 22 8.07 -2.63 -5.70
N LEU A 23 8.32 -1.32 -5.75
CA LEU A 23 9.52 -0.76 -6.36
C LEU A 23 10.80 -1.15 -5.59
N LEU A 24 10.74 -1.20 -4.26
CA LEU A 24 11.86 -1.63 -3.41
C LEU A 24 12.18 -3.12 -3.52
N GLN A 25 11.29 -3.94 -4.10
CA GLN A 25 11.54 -5.36 -4.38
C GLN A 25 12.29 -5.56 -5.70
N LEU A 26 12.42 -4.53 -6.54
CA LEU A 26 13.20 -4.60 -7.77
C LEU A 26 14.70 -4.46 -7.46
N PRO A 27 15.58 -5.00 -8.34
CA PRO A 27 17.02 -4.75 -8.25
C PRO A 27 17.35 -3.25 -8.18
N VAL A 28 18.36 -2.90 -7.38
CA VAL A 28 18.75 -1.50 -7.14
C VAL A 28 19.22 -0.81 -8.44
N GLU A 29 19.70 -1.57 -9.41
CA GLU A 29 20.07 -1.10 -10.73
C GLU A 29 18.86 -0.57 -11.53
N LEU A 30 17.66 -1.09 -11.24
CA LEU A 30 16.40 -0.63 -11.85
C LEU A 30 15.76 0.51 -11.07
N VAL A 31 15.78 0.45 -9.74
CA VAL A 31 15.22 1.49 -8.87
C VAL A 31 16.18 1.80 -7.73
N ASN A 32 16.87 2.93 -7.80
CA ASN A 32 17.83 3.36 -6.78
C ASN A 32 17.39 4.59 -5.96
N SER A 33 16.32 5.28 -6.36
CA SER A 33 15.87 6.49 -5.67
C SER A 33 14.37 6.71 -5.82
N ILE A 34 13.69 6.84 -4.68
CA ILE A 34 12.26 7.11 -4.57
C ILE A 34 12.09 8.26 -3.58
N LEU A 35 11.39 9.31 -4.00
CA LEU A 35 10.92 10.37 -3.12
C LEU A 35 9.45 10.12 -2.80
N LEU A 36 9.12 9.90 -1.53
CA LEU A 36 7.75 9.79 -1.05
C LEU A 36 7.38 11.07 -0.30
N ILE A 37 6.30 11.72 -0.71
CA ILE A 37 5.81 12.97 -0.12
C ILE A 37 4.40 12.72 0.38
N ASP A 38 4.12 13.04 1.65
CA ASP A 38 2.77 13.06 2.19
C ASP A 38 2.47 14.43 2.82
N ALA A 39 1.21 14.83 2.79
CA ALA A 39 0.76 16.08 3.40
C ALA A 39 0.60 15.97 4.92
N ASN A 40 0.37 14.76 5.43
CA ASN A 40 0.26 14.47 6.84
C ASN A 40 1.66 14.25 7.44
N PRO A 41 2.11 15.08 8.39
CA PRO A 41 3.39 14.89 9.06
C PRO A 41 3.40 13.69 10.02
N GLN A 42 2.22 13.14 10.35
CA GLN A 42 2.07 12.02 11.26
C GLN A 42 1.60 10.78 10.50
N HIS A 43 2.26 9.65 10.75
CA HIS A 43 1.79 8.38 10.23
C HIS A 43 0.65 7.85 11.14
N GLU A 44 -0.56 7.90 10.63
CA GLU A 44 -1.73 7.33 11.30
C GLU A 44 -1.77 5.80 11.13
N GLU A 45 -1.99 5.07 12.21
CA GLU A 45 -2.25 3.62 12.14
C GLU A 45 -3.62 3.38 11.50
N LYS A 46 -3.60 3.04 10.20
CA LYS A 46 -4.80 2.73 9.42
C LYS A 46 -4.89 1.23 9.18
N SER A 47 -6.11 0.69 9.32
CA SER A 47 -6.44 -0.64 8.82
C SER A 47 -7.11 -0.52 7.44
N TRP A 48 -6.85 -1.50 6.58
CA TRP A 48 -7.40 -1.55 5.22
C TRP A 48 -8.14 -2.86 5.02
N CYS A 49 -9.33 -2.78 4.44
CA CYS A 49 -10.10 -3.96 4.02
C CYS A 49 -9.97 -4.10 2.51
N PHE A 50 -9.71 -5.32 2.03
CA PHE A 50 -9.57 -5.62 0.61
C PHE A 50 -10.05 -7.04 0.33
N TRP A 51 -10.38 -7.28 -0.93
CA TRP A 51 -10.76 -8.59 -1.45
C TRP A 51 -9.52 -9.29 -1.98
N TYR A 52 -9.39 -10.58 -1.68
CA TYR A 52 -8.34 -11.43 -2.22
C TYR A 52 -8.79 -12.90 -2.22
N GLU A 53 -8.13 -13.73 -3.03
CA GLU A 53 -8.22 -15.21 -3.07
C GLU A 53 -7.65 -15.87 -1.78
N ALA A 54 -7.31 -17.17 -1.72
CA ALA A 54 -6.81 -17.76 -0.46
C ALA A 54 -5.30 -17.52 -0.17
N ASP A 55 -4.50 -17.36 -1.24
CA ASP A 55 -3.08 -16.93 -1.25
C ASP A 55 -2.88 -15.55 -0.54
N HIS A 56 -1.72 -14.91 -0.44
CA HIS A 56 -1.46 -13.48 -0.70
C HIS A 56 -0.26 -12.96 0.08
N PRO A 57 0.54 -12.06 -0.52
CA PRO A 57 1.77 -11.56 0.10
C PRO A 57 1.59 -10.82 1.44
N ASN A 58 0.36 -10.45 1.78
CA ASN A 58 0.05 -9.69 3.00
C ASN A 58 -0.73 -10.54 4.03
N ARG A 59 -0.81 -11.87 3.88
CA ARG A 59 -1.66 -12.72 4.74
C ARG A 59 -1.27 -12.60 6.21
N ALA A 60 0.03 -12.48 6.50
CA ALA A 60 0.56 -12.27 7.84
C ALA A 60 0.10 -10.95 8.51
N LEU A 61 -0.40 -9.98 7.72
CA LEU A 61 -0.90 -8.69 8.22
C LEU A 61 -2.40 -8.71 8.49
N VAL A 62 -3.13 -9.73 8.04
CA VAL A 62 -4.58 -9.83 8.21
C VAL A 62 -4.91 -10.09 9.67
N LYS A 63 -5.73 -9.21 10.25
CA LYS A 63 -6.25 -9.37 11.63
C LYS A 63 -7.66 -9.97 11.67
N LYS A 64 -8.42 -9.82 10.59
CA LYS A 64 -9.81 -10.28 10.48
C LYS A 64 -10.15 -10.58 9.02
N GLU A 65 -10.83 -11.69 8.79
CA GLU A 65 -11.33 -12.13 7.48
C GLU A 65 -12.79 -12.57 7.59
N TRP A 66 -13.53 -12.48 6.48
CA TRP A 66 -14.92 -12.89 6.38
C TRP A 66 -15.08 -13.75 5.12
N SER A 67 -15.65 -14.95 5.28
CA SER A 67 -15.86 -15.89 4.19
C SER A 67 -17.21 -15.74 3.49
N HIS A 68 -18.11 -14.93 4.06
CA HIS A 68 -19.48 -14.74 3.58
C HIS A 68 -19.84 -13.25 3.59
N ILE A 69 -20.54 -12.81 2.56
CA ILE A 69 -21.18 -11.49 2.48
C ILE A 69 -22.66 -11.69 2.17
N GLU A 70 -23.53 -10.93 2.82
CA GLU A 70 -24.97 -11.00 2.64
C GLU A 70 -25.51 -9.61 2.30
N PHE A 71 -26.47 -9.57 1.37
CA PHE A 71 -27.24 -8.36 1.05
C PHE A 71 -28.62 -8.50 1.69
N ILE A 72 -28.95 -7.61 2.62
CA ILE A 72 -30.25 -7.58 3.30
C ILE A 72 -31.02 -6.37 2.77
N THR A 73 -32.28 -6.57 2.38
CA THR A 73 -33.21 -5.50 2.03
C THR A 73 -34.42 -5.61 2.94
N ASP A 74 -34.91 -4.47 3.41
CA ASP A 74 -36.25 -4.40 3.99
C ASP A 74 -37.24 -4.49 2.81
N GLY A 75 -38.20 -5.41 2.91
CA GLY A 75 -39.23 -5.64 1.88
C GLY A 75 -40.30 -4.56 1.87
#